data_AF-A0A7K4H8C6-F1
#
_entry.id   AF-A0A7K4H8C6-F1
#
_cell.length_a   1.000
_cell.length_b   1.000
_cell.length_c   1.000
_cell.angle_alpha   90.00
_cell.angle_beta   90.00
_cell.angle_gamma   90.00
#
_symmetry.space_group_name_H-M   'P 1'
#
loop_
_entity.id
_entity.type
_entity.pdbx_description
1 polymer ?
#
loop_
_entity_poly.entity_id
_entity_poly.type
_entity_poly.pdbx_seq_one_letter_code
_entity_poly.pdbx_strand_id
1 'polypeptide(L)'
;MDIRIFKKKDGGVVQLIGKEEMKEWPIELPLLFIEYIRNKQLDSYGSAKKEVEKYLDEIMGDVAIPRLVSVLEGDDNEKIILALTSIEEISRKDVDMAKPIKKYLTDLLKKNNKQIVKLAQAISKNFANAERKKDLAQKRKIMREKEKSFLEGKISGEEYAKARKEYLTLKE
;
A
#
# COMPACT_ATOMS: atom_id res chain seq x y z
N MET A 1 18.79 -15.32 14.73
CA MET A 1 18.25 -15.27 13.36
C MET A 1 17.40 -16.50 13.13
N ASP A 2 16.14 -16.41 13.56
CA ASP A 2 15.08 -17.36 13.22
C ASP A 2 14.72 -17.14 11.74
N ILE A 3 14.81 -18.19 10.92
CA ILE A 3 14.66 -18.13 9.47
C ILE A 3 13.67 -19.20 9.03
N ARG A 4 12.68 -18.78 8.25
CA ARG A 4 11.72 -19.66 7.58
C ARG A 4 12.20 -19.94 6.15
N ILE A 5 12.31 -21.22 5.80
CA ILE A 5 12.79 -21.66 4.49
C ILE A 5 11.64 -22.29 3.70
N PHE A 6 11.49 -21.88 2.44
CA PHE A 6 10.53 -22.43 1.48
C PHE A 6 11.29 -23.05 0.30
N LYS A 7 10.92 -24.27 -0.08
CA LYS A 7 11.58 -24.99 -1.18
C LYS A 7 10.83 -24.76 -2.48
N LYS A 8 11.56 -24.43 -3.53
CA LYS A 8 11.04 -24.37 -4.90
C LYS A 8 11.14 -25.74 -5.56
N LYS A 9 10.30 -25.99 -6.57
CA LYS A 9 10.28 -27.24 -7.35
C LYS A 9 11.53 -27.42 -8.22
N ASP A 10 12.23 -26.33 -8.53
CA ASP A 10 13.50 -26.32 -9.27
C ASP A 10 14.73 -26.60 -8.36
N GLY A 11 14.52 -26.89 -7.08
CA GLY A 11 15.58 -27.11 -6.10
C GLY A 11 16.09 -25.83 -5.42
N GLY A 12 15.64 -24.64 -5.85
CA GLY A 12 15.95 -23.37 -5.21
C GLY A 12 15.28 -23.22 -3.84
N VAL A 13 15.76 -22.29 -3.03
CA VAL A 13 15.18 -21.97 -1.71
C VAL A 13 14.88 -20.48 -1.58
N VAL A 14 13.80 -20.16 -0.89
CA VAL A 14 13.46 -18.81 -0.45
C VAL A 14 13.59 -18.78 1.07
N GLN A 15 14.30 -17.80 1.60
CA GLN A 15 14.51 -17.62 3.04
C GLN A 15 13.86 -16.30 3.46
N LEU A 16 12.98 -16.37 4.45
CA LEU A 16 12.32 -15.21 5.06
C LEU A 16 12.57 -15.20 6.56
N ILE A 17 12.54 -14.03 7.16
CA ILE A 17 12.74 -13.89 8.60
C ILE A 17 11.58 -14.55 9.37
N GLY A 18 11.89 -15.16 10.50
CA GLY A 18 10.96 -15.80 11.41
C GLY A 18 10.02 -14.81 12.09
N LYS A 19 8.78 -15.25 12.36
CA LYS A 19 7.75 -14.39 12.99
C LYS A 19 8.13 -13.92 14.39
N GLU A 20 8.91 -14.72 15.12
CA GLU A 20 9.31 -14.41 16.50
C GLU A 20 10.26 -13.20 16.55
N GLU A 21 11.19 -13.10 15.59
CA GLU A 21 12.08 -11.93 15.51
C GLU A 21 11.33 -10.65 15.14
N MET A 22 10.26 -10.76 14.35
CA MET A 22 9.45 -9.61 13.96
C MET A 22 8.63 -9.01 15.12
N LYS A 23 8.51 -9.72 16.25
CA LYS A 23 7.87 -9.18 17.46
C LYS A 23 8.71 -8.11 18.13
N GLU A 24 10.03 -8.15 17.95
CA GLU A 24 10.97 -7.18 18.52
C GLU A 24 11.21 -5.98 17.60
N TRP A 25 10.76 -6.04 16.35
CA TRP A 25 10.94 -4.95 15.39
C TRP A 25 10.13 -3.70 15.78
N PRO A 26 10.52 -2.51 15.30
CA PRO A 26 9.61 -1.37 15.21
C PRO A 26 8.24 -1.76 14.65
N ILE A 27 7.18 -1.12 15.16
CA ILE A 27 5.79 -1.56 15.01
C ILE A 27 5.32 -1.63 13.55
N GLU A 28 5.87 -0.74 12.72
CA GLU A 28 5.56 -0.57 11.32
C GLU A 28 6.32 -1.56 10.41
N LEU A 29 7.48 -2.06 10.85
CA LEU A 29 8.36 -2.84 9.99
C LEU A 29 7.78 -4.19 9.57
N PRO A 30 7.09 -4.98 10.42
CA PRO A 30 6.47 -6.23 9.99
C PRO A 30 5.47 -6.02 8.84
N LEU A 31 4.69 -4.93 8.91
CA LEU A 31 3.75 -4.54 7.86
C LEU A 31 4.46 -4.19 6.54
N LEU A 32 5.53 -3.41 6.63
CA LEU A 32 6.34 -3.05 5.46
C LEU A 32 7.01 -4.25 4.83
N PHE A 33 7.53 -5.16 5.64
CA PHE A 33 8.13 -6.39 5.17
C PHE A 33 7.13 -7.19 4.36
N ILE A 34 5.91 -7.38 4.87
CA ILE A 34 4.86 -8.11 4.15
C ILE A 34 4.54 -7.45 2.81
N GLU A 35 4.28 -6.14 2.81
CA GLU A 35 3.94 -5.41 1.58
C GLU A 35 5.10 -5.37 0.57
N TYR A 36 6.34 -5.26 1.05
CA TYR A 36 7.51 -5.32 0.18
C TYR A 36 7.59 -6.68 -0.52
N ILE A 37 7.47 -7.78 0.22
CA ILE A 37 7.54 -9.11 -0.37
C ILE A 37 6.40 -9.29 -1.38
N ARG A 38 5.15 -8.96 -0.99
CA ARG A 38 3.97 -9.07 -1.87
C ARG A 38 4.13 -8.31 -3.18
N ASN A 39 4.57 -7.06 -3.12
CA ASN A 39 4.56 -6.18 -4.27
C ASN A 39 5.83 -6.26 -5.12
N LYS A 40 6.96 -6.74 -4.58
CA LYS A 40 8.27 -6.68 -5.26
C LYS A 40 8.92 -8.03 -5.50
N GLN A 41 8.69 -9.03 -4.65
CA GLN A 41 9.45 -10.28 -4.72
C GLN A 41 8.59 -11.52 -4.96
N LEU A 42 7.32 -11.49 -4.57
CA LEU A 42 6.47 -12.67 -4.53
C LEU A 42 6.31 -13.37 -5.89
N ASP A 43 6.21 -12.62 -6.98
CA ASP A 43 6.13 -13.18 -8.33
C ASP A 43 7.43 -13.88 -8.76
N SER A 44 8.58 -13.50 -8.20
CA SER A 44 9.88 -14.15 -8.48
C SER A 44 10.07 -15.49 -7.74
N TYR A 45 9.16 -15.84 -6.82
CA TYR A 45 9.29 -17.03 -5.99
C TYR A 45 8.77 -18.31 -6.65
N GLY A 46 8.16 -18.21 -7.82
CA GLY A 46 7.75 -19.36 -8.62
C GLY A 46 6.83 -20.29 -7.84
N SER A 47 7.21 -21.57 -7.73
CA SER A 47 6.38 -22.57 -7.04
C SER A 47 6.22 -22.36 -5.53
N ALA A 48 7.13 -21.62 -4.88
CA ALA A 48 7.06 -21.33 -3.46
C ALA A 48 6.07 -20.19 -3.13
N LYS A 49 5.55 -19.49 -4.16
CA LYS A 49 4.69 -18.32 -4.01
C LYS A 49 3.52 -18.53 -3.05
N LYS A 50 2.77 -19.63 -3.19
CA LYS A 50 1.58 -19.90 -2.36
C LYS A 50 1.91 -20.11 -0.89
N GLU A 51 3.01 -20.82 -0.60
CA GLU A 51 3.44 -21.07 0.78
C GLU A 51 3.96 -19.79 1.42
N VAL A 52 4.70 -18.98 0.66
CA VAL A 52 5.14 -17.67 1.09
C VAL A 52 3.96 -16.74 1.34
N GLU A 53 2.97 -16.67 0.44
CA GLU A 53 1.73 -15.89 0.65
C GLU A 53 1.06 -16.25 1.97
N LYS A 54 0.86 -17.54 2.22
CA LYS A 54 0.27 -18.03 3.47
C LYS A 54 1.08 -17.60 4.70
N TYR A 55 2.41 -17.69 4.64
CA TYR A 55 3.27 -17.26 5.73
C TYR A 55 3.20 -15.74 5.96
N LEU A 56 3.10 -14.95 4.89
CA LEU A 56 2.91 -13.50 5.01
C LEU A 56 1.55 -13.15 5.61
N ASP A 57 0.48 -13.89 5.27
CA ASP A 57 -0.83 -13.75 5.92
C ASP A 57 -0.77 -14.12 7.41
N GLU A 58 -0.04 -15.18 7.77
CA GLU A 58 0.20 -15.56 9.17
C GLU A 58 0.93 -14.44 9.93
N ILE A 59 2.02 -13.88 9.40
CA ILE A 59 2.71 -12.74 10.04
C ILE A 59 1.78 -11.53 10.15
N MET A 60 0.97 -11.26 9.11
CA MET A 60 0.04 -10.14 9.10
C MET A 60 -0.97 -10.26 10.25
N GLY A 61 -1.57 -11.45 10.42
CA GLY A 61 -2.59 -11.72 11.43
C GLY A 61 -2.03 -11.87 12.85
N ASP A 62 -0.90 -12.56 13.00
CA ASP A 62 -0.36 -12.93 14.32
C ASP A 62 0.53 -11.83 14.93
N VAL A 63 1.19 -11.02 14.10
CA VAL A 63 2.22 -10.08 14.55
C VAL A 63 1.89 -8.66 14.11
N ALA A 64 1.79 -8.41 12.81
CA ALA A 64 1.82 -7.05 12.29
C ALA A 64 0.56 -6.25 12.68
N ILE A 65 -0.63 -6.81 12.44
CA ILE A 65 -1.90 -6.16 12.80
C ILE A 65 -2.06 -6.01 14.32
N PRO A 66 -1.93 -7.07 15.15
CA PRO A 66 -2.14 -6.95 16.60
C PRO A 66 -1.22 -5.93 17.25
N ARG A 67 0.06 -5.88 16.83
CA ARG A 67 1.03 -4.90 17.32
C ARG A 67 0.66 -3.48 16.90
N LEU A 68 0.33 -3.29 15.63
CA LEU A 68 -0.09 -1.98 15.14
C LEU A 68 -1.32 -1.47 15.89
N VAL A 69 -2.34 -2.33 16.05
CA VAL A 69 -3.56 -2.02 16.80
C VAL A 69 -3.26 -1.64 18.24
N SER A 70 -2.44 -2.43 18.94
CA SER A 70 -2.13 -2.19 20.36
C SER A 70 -1.46 -0.84 20.60
N VAL A 71 -0.67 -0.35 19.64
CA VAL A 71 -0.10 0.99 19.71
C VAL A 71 -1.14 2.05 19.37
N LEU A 72 -1.84 1.94 18.23
CA LEU A 72 -2.72 3.00 17.74
C LEU A 72 -3.97 3.22 18.57
N GLU A 73 -4.52 2.16 19.15
CA GLU A 73 -5.70 2.23 20.01
C GLU A 73 -5.33 2.59 21.45
N GLY A 74 -4.08 2.38 21.86
CA GLY A 74 -3.59 2.67 23.21
C GLY A 74 -3.62 4.16 23.58
N ASP A 75 -3.19 4.45 24.81
CA ASP A 75 -3.20 5.80 25.39
C ASP A 75 -1.83 6.50 25.35
N ASP A 76 -0.78 5.77 24.97
CA ASP A 76 0.58 6.28 24.87
C ASP A 76 0.75 7.12 23.59
N ASN A 77 0.50 8.42 23.73
CA ASN A 77 0.59 9.37 22.63
C ASN A 77 1.97 9.39 21.97
N GLU A 78 3.07 9.18 22.71
CA GLU A 78 4.41 9.22 22.15
C GLU A 78 4.65 8.05 21.20
N LYS A 79 4.27 6.83 21.61
CA LYS A 79 4.36 5.65 20.75
C LYS A 79 3.49 5.77 19.51
N ILE A 80 2.28 6.32 19.65
CA ILE A 80 1.38 6.55 18.51
C ILE A 80 2.01 7.55 17.53
N ILE A 81 2.54 8.66 18.04
CA ILE A 81 3.19 9.69 17.21
C ILE A 81 4.39 9.11 16.47
N LEU A 82 5.23 8.32 17.15
CA LEU A 82 6.41 7.71 16.53
C LEU A 82 6.01 6.74 15.41
N ALA A 83 5.05 5.85 15.67
CA ALA A 83 4.51 4.94 14.67
C ALA A 83 3.92 5.68 13.46
N LEU A 84 3.08 6.69 13.72
CA LEU A 84 2.45 7.48 12.65
C LEU A 84 3.46 8.32 11.86
N THR A 85 4.53 8.79 12.48
CA THR A 85 5.59 9.52 11.79
C THR A 85 6.29 8.61 10.77
N SER A 86 6.68 7.40 11.17
CA SER A 86 7.24 6.41 10.24
C SER A 86 6.27 6.09 9.11
N ILE A 87 5.01 5.81 9.43
CA ILE A 87 3.97 5.47 8.44
C ILE A 87 3.71 6.62 7.47
N GLU A 88 3.75 7.86 7.96
CA GLU A 88 3.60 9.04 7.14
C GLU A 88 4.74 9.17 6.13
N GLU A 89 5.99 8.97 6.55
CA GLU A 89 7.15 8.97 5.66
C GLU A 89 7.05 7.87 4.59
N ILE A 90 6.67 6.66 5.00
CA ILE A 90 6.43 5.53 4.10
C ILE A 90 5.36 5.90 3.08
N SER A 91 4.22 6.42 3.53
CA SER A 91 3.10 6.77 2.66
C SER A 91 3.46 7.86 1.63
N ARG A 92 4.44 8.72 1.91
CA ARG A 92 4.95 9.67 0.90
C ARG A 92 5.72 8.98 -0.21
N LYS A 93 6.48 7.92 0.12
CA LYS A 93 7.36 7.19 -0.81
C LYS A 93 6.58 6.14 -1.60
N ASP A 94 5.81 5.30 -0.90
CA ASP A 94 4.99 4.24 -1.47
C ASP A 94 3.69 4.07 -0.67
N VAL A 95 2.60 4.61 -1.21
CA VAL A 95 1.27 4.56 -0.58
C VAL A 95 0.75 3.12 -0.48
N ASP A 96 1.11 2.24 -1.41
CA ASP A 96 0.61 0.86 -1.37
C ASP A 96 1.18 0.11 -0.14
N MET A 97 2.41 0.43 0.29
CA MET A 97 3.00 -0.13 1.51
C MET A 97 2.32 0.32 2.81
N ALA A 98 1.70 1.49 2.81
CA ALA A 98 0.99 2.01 3.98
C ALA A 98 -0.47 1.54 4.04
N LYS A 99 -1.03 0.93 2.98
CA LYS A 99 -2.47 0.60 2.85
C LYS A 99 -3.14 -0.01 4.08
N PRO A 100 -2.52 -0.96 4.79
CA PRO A 100 -3.20 -1.61 5.92
C PRO A 100 -3.57 -0.65 7.06
N ILE A 101 -2.92 0.52 7.17
CA ILE A 101 -3.24 1.55 8.16
C ILE A 101 -4.59 2.23 7.89
N LYS A 102 -5.07 2.21 6.62
CA LYS A 102 -6.18 3.05 6.16
C LYS A 102 -7.44 2.90 7.00
N LYS A 103 -7.72 1.68 7.47
CA LYS A 103 -8.90 1.37 8.30
C LYS A 103 -8.85 1.95 9.72
N TYR A 104 -7.67 2.32 10.22
CA TYR A 104 -7.49 2.88 11.56
C TYR A 104 -7.42 4.42 11.57
N LEU A 105 -7.22 5.05 10.41
CA LEU A 105 -7.07 6.50 10.30
C LEU A 105 -8.31 7.25 10.81
N THR A 106 -9.50 6.71 10.57
CA THR A 106 -10.77 7.35 10.97
C THR A 106 -10.87 7.53 12.48
N ASP A 107 -10.38 6.59 13.27
CA ASP A 107 -10.44 6.68 14.73
C ASP A 107 -9.29 7.54 15.29
N LEU A 108 -8.13 7.50 14.65
CA LEU A 108 -7.01 8.41 14.98
C LEU A 108 -7.37 9.89 14.75
N LEU A 109 -8.23 10.19 13.78
CA LEU A 109 -8.75 11.55 13.54
C LEU A 109 -9.66 12.07 14.66
N LYS A 110 -10.20 11.19 15.51
CA LYS A 110 -11.05 11.54 16.65
C LYS A 110 -10.27 11.68 17.97
N LYS A 111 -8.96 11.36 18.00
CA LYS A 111 -8.13 11.52 19.21
C LYS A 111 -8.00 13.01 19.57
N ASN A 112 -7.93 13.32 20.86
CA ASN A 112 -7.78 14.70 21.35
C ASN A 112 -6.39 15.30 21.07
N ASN A 113 -5.39 14.45 20.77
CA ASN A 113 -4.03 14.90 20.51
C ASN A 113 -3.89 15.49 19.10
N LYS A 114 -3.59 16.80 19.02
CA LYS A 114 -3.45 17.54 17.76
C LYS A 114 -2.38 16.97 16.81
N GLN A 115 -1.28 16.44 17.34
CA GLN A 115 -0.20 15.91 16.51
C GLN A 115 -0.59 14.57 15.86
N ILE A 116 -1.27 13.70 16.62
CA ILE A 116 -1.83 12.45 16.09
C ILE A 116 -2.83 12.75 14.96
N VAL A 117 -3.76 13.67 15.19
CA VAL A 117 -4.74 14.09 14.17
C VAL A 117 -4.04 14.64 12.92
N LYS A 118 -3.03 15.50 13.09
CA LYS A 118 -2.27 16.07 11.98
C LYS A 118 -1.56 14.99 11.15
N LEU A 119 -0.94 14.00 11.79
CA LEU A 119 -0.29 12.88 11.11
C LEU A 119 -1.31 12.01 10.38
N ALA A 120 -2.44 11.67 11.02
CA ALA A 120 -3.51 10.90 10.39
C ALA A 120 -4.11 11.62 9.17
N GLN A 121 -4.27 12.95 9.22
CA GLN A 121 -4.68 13.76 8.09
C GLN A 121 -3.65 13.75 6.95
N ALA A 122 -2.35 13.88 7.28
CA ALA A 122 -1.27 13.84 6.30
C ALA A 122 -1.24 12.49 5.56
N ILE A 123 -1.30 11.38 6.30
CA ILE A 123 -1.38 10.03 5.74
C ILE A 123 -2.63 9.88 4.84
N SER A 124 -3.80 10.32 5.32
CA SER A 124 -5.05 10.28 4.54
C SER A 124 -4.95 11.07 3.23
N LYS A 125 -4.30 12.23 3.27
CA LYS A 125 -4.05 13.05 2.07
C LYS A 125 -3.13 12.35 1.08
N ASN A 126 -2.10 11.64 1.55
CA ASN A 126 -1.22 10.86 0.70
C ASN A 126 -1.99 9.74 -0.03
N PHE A 127 -2.89 9.04 0.68
CA PHE A 127 -3.80 8.08 0.04
C PHE A 127 -4.67 8.72 -1.05
N ALA A 128 -5.36 9.81 -0.74
CA ALA A 128 -6.23 10.49 -1.70
C ALA A 128 -5.47 10.98 -2.94
N ASN A 129 -4.25 11.51 -2.75
CA ASN A 129 -3.39 11.96 -3.84
C ASN A 129 -2.95 10.79 -4.74
N ALA A 130 -2.62 9.64 -4.16
CA ALA A 130 -2.24 8.47 -4.94
C ALA A 130 -3.42 7.88 -5.72
N GLU A 131 -4.62 7.84 -5.12
CA GLU A 131 -5.85 7.45 -5.84
C GLU A 131 -6.12 8.40 -7.01
N ARG A 132 -6.08 9.73 -6.79
CA ARG A 132 -6.23 10.72 -7.87
C ARG A 132 -5.19 10.54 -8.98
N LYS A 133 -3.93 10.23 -8.64
CA LYS A 133 -2.88 9.93 -9.63
C LYS A 133 -3.18 8.66 -10.43
N LYS A 134 -3.65 7.58 -9.79
CA LYS A 134 -4.04 6.32 -10.45
C LYS A 134 -5.19 6.56 -11.43
N ASP A 135 -6.22 7.29 -11.01
CA ASP A 135 -7.37 7.63 -11.85
C ASP A 135 -6.97 8.49 -13.06
N LEU A 136 -6.13 9.51 -12.85
CA LEU A 136 -5.59 10.33 -13.93
C LEU A 136 -4.74 9.52 -14.90
N ALA A 137 -3.93 8.57 -14.41
CA ALA A 137 -3.13 7.69 -15.26
C ALA A 137 -4.00 6.76 -16.11
N GLN A 138 -5.05 6.17 -15.53
CA GLN A 138 -6.01 5.34 -16.26
C GLN A 138 -6.75 6.15 -17.33
N LYS A 139 -7.24 7.34 -17.00
CA LYS A 139 -7.90 8.22 -17.97
C LYS A 139 -6.97 8.68 -19.09
N ARG A 140 -5.70 8.97 -18.77
CA ARG A 140 -4.65 9.25 -19.79
C ARG A 140 -4.41 8.08 -20.73
N LYS A 141 -4.51 6.84 -20.24
CA LYS A 141 -4.38 5.64 -21.06
C LYS A 141 -5.59 5.50 -22.00
N ILE A 142 -6.80 5.64 -21.47
CA ILE A 142 -8.04 5.60 -22.27
C ILE A 142 -8.03 6.68 -23.35
N MET A 143 -7.61 7.91 -23.03
CA MET A 143 -7.53 8.98 -24.02
C MET A 143 -6.53 8.68 -25.14
N ARG A 144 -5.38 8.10 -24.82
CA ARG A 144 -4.40 7.66 -25.84
C ARG A 144 -4.97 6.56 -26.73
N GLU A 145 -5.72 5.62 -26.16
CA GLU A 145 -6.40 4.55 -26.93
C GLU A 145 -7.51 5.11 -27.84
N LYS A 146 -8.30 6.07 -27.35
CA LYS A 146 -9.32 6.78 -28.15
C LYS A 146 -8.71 7.62 -29.26
N GLU A 147 -7.61 8.32 -29.00
CA GLU A 147 -6.87 9.08 -30.02
C GLU A 147 -6.35 8.16 -31.13
N LYS A 148 -5.75 7.02 -30.75
CA LYS A 148 -5.35 6.00 -31.72
C LYS A 148 -6.53 5.49 -32.55
N SER A 149 -7.65 5.19 -31.90
CA SER A 149 -8.86 4.70 -32.58
C SER A 149 -9.46 5.74 -33.55
N PHE A 150 -9.39 7.03 -33.20
CA PHE A 150 -9.83 8.11 -34.08
C PHE A 150 -8.94 8.24 -35.32
N LEU A 151 -7.61 8.21 -35.13
CA LEU A 151 -6.64 8.25 -36.24
C LEU A 151 -6.76 7.04 -37.17
N GLU A 152 -7.12 5.87 -36.63
CA GLU A 152 -7.41 4.65 -37.40
C GLU A 152 -8.80 4.68 -38.08
N GLY A 153 -9.60 5.74 -37.89
CA GLY A 153 -10.95 5.87 -38.46
C GLY A 153 -12.01 4.97 -37.79
N LYS A 154 -11.70 4.38 -36.62
CA LYS A 154 -12.59 3.46 -35.90
C LYS A 154 -13.66 4.16 -35.05
N ILE A 155 -13.45 5.42 -34.70
CA ILE A 155 -14.42 6.26 -33.98
C ILE A 155 -14.60 7.60 -34.71
N SER A 156 -15.76 8.25 -34.54
CA SER A 156 -16.06 9.52 -35.19
C SER A 156 -15.38 10.71 -34.50
N GLY A 157 -15.26 11.83 -35.22
CA GLY A 157 -14.72 13.09 -34.67
C GLY A 157 -15.56 13.65 -33.52
N GLU A 158 -16.88 13.47 -33.55
CA GLU A 158 -17.78 13.87 -32.46
C GLU A 158 -17.55 13.02 -31.21
N GLU A 159 -17.39 11.71 -31.37
CA GLU A 159 -17.13 10.79 -30.27
C GLU A 159 -15.78 11.07 -29.60
N TYR A 160 -14.76 11.39 -30.39
CA TYR A 160 -13.45 11.82 -29.91
C TYR A 160 -13.52 13.18 -29.19
N ALA A 161 -14.22 14.17 -29.75
CA ALA A 161 -14.36 15.50 -29.17
C ALA A 161 -15.07 15.46 -27.80
N LYS A 162 -16.11 14.64 -27.67
CA LYS A 162 -16.81 14.42 -26.39
C LYS A 162 -15.88 13.84 -25.33
N ALA A 163 -15.13 12.79 -25.68
CA ALA A 163 -14.17 12.17 -24.77
C ALA A 163 -13.04 13.15 -24.34
N ARG A 164 -12.58 14.00 -25.27
CA ARG A 164 -11.54 15.00 -24.98
C ARG A 164 -12.02 16.11 -24.06
N LYS A 165 -13.29 16.55 -24.21
CA LYS A 165 -13.91 17.53 -23.31
C LYS A 165 -14.01 17.02 -21.88
N GLU A 166 -14.46 15.77 -21.70
CA GLU A 166 -14.53 15.09 -20.40
C GLU A 166 -13.16 14.89 -19.74
N TYR A 167 -12.10 14.69 -20.54
CA TYR A 167 -10.73 14.59 -20.03
C TYR A 167 -10.17 15.94 -19.55
N LEU A 168 -10.50 17.04 -20.22
CA LEU A 168 -9.96 18.37 -19.91
C LEU A 168 -10.51 18.94 -18.60
N THR A 169 -11.78 18.70 -18.28
CA THR A 169 -12.43 19.15 -17.03
C THR A 169 -11.84 18.53 -15.75
N LEU A 170 -10.98 17.51 -15.88
CA LEU A 170 -10.33 16.82 -14.76
C LEU A 170 -8.86 17.24 -14.55
N LYS A 171 -8.32 18.04 -15.48
CA LYS A 171 -6.95 18.55 -15.40
C LYS A 171 -6.85 19.79 -14.51
N GLU A 172 -7.99 20.46 -14.28
CA GLU A 172 -8.21 21.53 -13.29
C GLU A 172 -8.46 20.93 -11.88
#